data_AF-A0A2M7B0A8-F1
#
_entry.id   AF-A0A2M7B0A8-F1
#
_cell.length_a   1.000
_cell.length_b   1.000
_cell.length_c   1.000
_cell.angle_alpha   90.00
_cell.angle_beta   90.00
_cell.angle_gamma   90.00
#
_symmetry.space_group_name_H-M   'P 1'
#
loop_
_entity.id
_entity.type
_entity.pdbx_description
1 polymer ?
#
loop_
_entity_poly.entity_id
_entity_poly.type
_entity_poly.pdbx_seq_one_letter_code
_entity_poly.pdbx_strand_id
1 'polypeptide(L)' 'MAKKTISDLLSKKECKVWLESQGFTDVKPAKNENCDLIAKNDNKIYYIEVKYSSKEKGEFFG' A
#
# COMPACT_ATOMS: atom_id res chain seq x y z
N MET A 1 20.49 -20.64 1.63
CA MET A 1 19.12 -20.35 2.12
C MET A 1 18.34 -19.70 1.00
N ALA A 2 17.19 -20.24 0.60
CA ALA A 2 16.35 -19.60 -0.41
C ALA A 2 15.81 -18.26 0.16
N LYS A 3 15.96 -17.16 -0.59
CA LYS A 3 15.43 -15.86 -0.23
C LYS A 3 13.90 -15.98 -0.21
N LYS A 4 13.31 -15.99 0.99
CA LYS A 4 11.86 -16.12 1.15
C LYS A 4 11.25 -14.79 0.74
N THR A 5 10.66 -14.73 -0.45
CA THR A 5 9.91 -13.54 -0.89
C THR A 5 8.67 -13.43 -0.03
N ILE A 6 8.62 -12.42 0.83
CA ILE A 6 7.41 -12.09 1.58
C ILE A 6 6.54 -11.27 0.63
N SER A 7 5.32 -11.74 0.37
CA SER A 7 4.39 -11.01 -0.49
C SER A 7 3.72 -9.88 0.30
N ASP A 8 3.86 -8.66 -0.21
CA ASP A 8 3.16 -7.45 0.26
C ASP A 8 1.69 -7.37 -0.20
N LEU A 9 1.18 -8.39 -0.91
CA LEU A 9 -0.16 -8.39 -1.50
C LEU A 9 -1.26 -8.24 -0.43
N LEU A 10 -1.11 -8.90 0.72
CA LEU A 10 -2.09 -8.80 1.80
C LEU A 10 -2.14 -7.37 2.34
N SER A 11 -0.98 -6.77 2.62
CA SER A 11 -0.87 -5.41 3.14
C SER A 11 -1.45 -4.37 2.19
N LYS A 12 -1.26 -4.56 0.87
CA LYS A 12 -1.89 -3.69 -0.15
C LYS A 12 -3.40 -3.78 -0.15
N LYS A 13 -3.96 -4.99 0.02
CA LYS A 13 -5.42 -5.20 0.11
C LYS A 13 -6.00 -4.55 1.36
N GLU A 14 -5.37 -4.74 2.51
CA GLU A 14 -5.82 -4.15 3.77
C GLU A 14 -5.71 -2.62 3.74
N CYS A 15 -4.62 -2.09 3.20
CA CYS A 15 -4.46 -0.65 3.00
C CYS A 15 -5.56 -0.08 2.10
N LYS A 16 -5.92 -0.78 1.01
CA LYS A 16 -7.05 -0.38 0.16
C LYS A 16 -8.36 -0.28 0.95
N VAL A 17 -8.73 -1.33 1.70
CA VAL A 17 -9.97 -1.34 2.49
C VAL A 17 -9.98 -0.21 3.53
N TRP A 18 -8.82 0.02 4.17
CA TRP A 18 -8.68 1.12 5.12
C TRP A 18 -8.88 2.48 4.44
N LEU A 19 -8.23 2.73 3.30
CA LEU A 19 -8.41 3.98 2.53
C LEU A 19 -9.88 4.22 2.15
N GLU A 20 -10.56 3.18 1.66
CA GLU A 20 -11.99 3.25 1.34
C GLU A 20 -12.83 3.62 2.58
N SER A 21 -12.50 3.08 3.77
CA SER A 21 -13.15 3.44 5.04
C SER A 21 -12.88 4.89 5.49
N GLN A 22 -11.76 5.48 5.07
CA GLN A 22 -11.39 6.87 5.37
C GLN A 22 -11.99 7.88 4.37
N GLY A 23 -12.85 7.43 3.44
CA GLY A 23 -13.50 8.27 2.45
C GLY A 23 -12.71 8.47 1.16
N PHE A 24 -11.60 7.74 0.97
CA PHE A 24 -10.93 7.74 -0.34
C PHE A 24 -11.76 6.96 -1.36
N THR A 25 -11.71 7.44 -2.61
CA THR A 25 -12.42 6.87 -3.76
C THR A 25 -11.43 6.48 -4.86
N ASP A 26 -11.87 5.67 -5.83
CA ASP A 26 -11.03 5.22 -6.96
C ASP A 26 -9.72 4.51 -6.52
N VAL A 27 -9.72 3.84 -5.35
CA VAL A 27 -8.53 3.18 -4.80
C VAL A 27 -8.15 1.97 -5.65
N LYS A 28 -7.02 2.07 -6.37
CA LYS A 28 -6.60 1.07 -7.36
C LYS A 28 -5.08 0.85 -7.38
N PRO A 29 -4.61 -0.33 -7.80
CA PRO A 29 -3.18 -0.58 -8.00
C PRO A 29 -2.60 0.33 -9.09
N ALA A 30 -1.42 0.90 -8.83
CA ALA A 30 -0.74 1.79 -9.76
C ALA A 30 0.19 0.99 -10.70
N LYS A 31 -0.41 0.22 -11.63
CA LYS A 31 0.36 -0.56 -12.61
C LYS A 31 1.17 0.39 -13.51
N ASN A 32 2.49 0.18 -13.58
CA ASN A 32 3.49 0.97 -14.32
C ASN A 32 3.87 2.33 -13.70
N GLU A 33 3.51 2.59 -12.46
CA GLU A 33 3.93 3.79 -11.71
C GLU A 33 4.93 3.40 -10.60
N ASN A 34 5.69 4.37 -10.08
CA ASN A 34 6.62 4.18 -8.95
C ASN A 34 5.90 4.16 -7.58
N CYS A 35 4.67 3.65 -7.53
CA CYS A 35 3.89 3.52 -6.30
C CYS A 35 3.00 2.28 -6.33
N ASP A 36 2.41 1.93 -5.19
CA ASP A 36 1.60 0.72 -5.08
C ASP A 36 0.12 0.96 -5.36
N LEU A 37 -0.44 2.05 -4.82
CA LEU A 37 -1.85 2.40 -4.92
C LEU A 37 -2.01 3.86 -5.34
N ILE A 38 -3.05 4.14 -6.12
CA ILE A 38 -3.55 5.48 -6.39
C ILE A 38 -4.95 5.60 -5.78
N ALA A 39 -5.23 6.72 -5.14
CA ALA A 39 -6.52 7.02 -4.54
C ALA A 39 -6.90 8.49 -4.75
N LYS A 40 -8.20 8.81 -4.66
CA LYS A 40 -8.71 10.17 -4.74
C LYS A 40 -9.41 10.55 -3.43
N ASN A 41 -9.13 11.76 -2.94
CA ASN A 41 -9.85 12.35 -1.81
C ASN A 41 -9.85 13.88 -1.97
N ASP A 42 -10.99 14.54 -1.69
CA ASP A 42 -11.16 16.00 -1.78
C ASP A 42 -10.53 16.64 -3.04
N ASN A 43 -10.88 16.15 -4.22
CA ASN A 43 -10.35 16.58 -5.53
C ASN A 43 -8.83 16.44 -5.73
N LYS A 44 -8.12 15.76 -4.82
CA LYS A 44 -6.70 15.47 -4.93
C LYS A 44 -6.48 14.00 -5.29
N ILE A 45 -5.38 13.76 -5.99
CA ILE A 45 -4.89 12.42 -6.31
C ILE A 45 -3.72 12.12 -5.38
N TYR A 46 -3.78 10.97 -4.73
CA TYR A 46 -2.76 10.46 -3.81
C TYR A 46 -2.06 9.27 -4.44
N TYR A 47 -0.73 9.29 -4.39
CA TYR A 47 0.16 8.20 -4.80
C TYR A 47 0.73 7.59 -3.53
N ILE A 48 0.44 6.31 -3.32
CA ILE A 48 0.61 5.65 -2.02
C ILE A 48 1.56 4.48 -2.21
N GLU A 49 2.63 4.48 -1.43
CA GLU A 49 3.58 3.39 -1.32
C GLU A 49 3.27 2.60 -0.03
N VAL A 50 2.96 1.31 -0.18
CA VAL A 50 2.58 0.43 0.91
C VAL A 50 3.81 -0.32 1.38
N LYS A 51 4.19 -0.07 2.62
CA LYS A 51 5.34 -0.73 3.22
C LYS A 51 4.88 -1.66 4.33
N TYR A 52 5.40 -2.89 4.28
CA TYR A 52 5.12 -3.93 5.27
C TYR A 52 6.41 -4.29 6.03
N SER A 53 6.29 -4.42 7.34
CA SER A 53 7.33 -4.99 8.20
C SER A 53 6.72 -6.11 9.04
N SER A 54 7.40 -7.25 9.08
CA SER A 54 7.06 -8.35 9.99
C SER A 54 7.55 -8.13 11.43
N LYS A 55 8.22 -7.00 11.69
CA LYS A 55 8.69 -6.61 13.03
C LYS A 55 7.62 -5.78 13.72
N GLU A 56 7.27 -6.14 14.96
CA GLU A 56 6.28 -5.40 15.78
C GLU A 56 6.58 -3.91 15.93
N LYS A 57 7.86 -3.50 15.86
CA LYS A 57 8.28 -2.11 16.02
C LYS A 57 8.33 -1.29 14.72
N GLY A 58 7.98 -1.89 13.58
CA GLY A 58 7.92 -1.17 12.30
C GLY A 58 9.27 -0.66 11.78
N GLU A 59 10.40 -1.10 12.36
CA GLU A 59 11.72 -0.72 11.86
C GLU A 59 11.88 -1.20 10.42
N PHE A 60 12.02 -0.23 9.54
CA PHE A 60 12.12 -0.41 8.10
C PHE A 60 13.41 -1.14 7.74
N PHE A 61 13.33 -2.17 6.89
CA PHE A 61 14.52 -2.70 6.21
C PHE A 61 14.77 -1.83 4.98
N GLY A 62 15.35 -0.64 5.21
CA GLY A 62 15.78 0.29 4.16
C GLY A 62 17.29 0.43 4.22
#